data_AF-A0A819N7F3-F1
#
_entry.id   AF-A0A819N7F3-F1
#
_cell.length_a   1.000
_cell.length_b   1.000
_cell.length_c   1.000
_cell.angle_alpha   90.00
_cell.angle_beta   90.00
_cell.angle_gamma   90.00
#
_symmetry.space_group_name_H-M   'P 1'
#
loop_
_entity.id
_entity.type
_entity.pdbx_description
1 polymer ?
#
loop_
_entity_poly.entity_id
_entity_poly.type
_entity_poly.pdbx_seq_one_letter_code
_entity_poly.pdbx_strand_id
1 'polypeptide(L)' 'MYSQRVDHTASVFTNGKVLVTGGEDSDGILNSAELYDPSTGTWISDDIMKSQRVSHTASILTNRKALVTGGWLNISMV' A
#
# COMPACT_ATOMS: atom_id res chain seq x y z
N MET A 1 -8.17 2.92 -8.51
CA MET A 1 -6.86 3.27 -7.97
C MET A 1 -6.68 4.74 -8.30
N TYR A 2 -6.33 5.57 -7.33
CA TYR A 2 -6.29 7.03 -7.52
C TYR A 2 -4.91 7.55 -7.90
N SER A 3 -3.84 6.91 -7.42
CA SER A 3 -2.46 7.21 -7.82
C SER A 3 -1.89 6.08 -8.69
N GLN A 4 -1.23 6.47 -9.78
CA GLN A 4 -0.46 5.57 -10.62
C GLN A 4 0.76 5.13 -9.82
N ARG A 5 1.07 3.83 -9.74
CA ARG A 5 2.26 3.36 -9.02
C ARG A 5 2.77 2.02 -9.54
N VAL A 6 4.07 1.80 -9.41
CA VAL A 6 4.74 0.51 -9.66
C VAL A 6 5.38 -0.03 -8.37
N ASP A 7 5.83 -1.28 -8.37
CA ASP A 7 6.48 -1.95 -7.23
C ASP A 7 5.74 -1.90 -5.88
N HIS A 8 4.42 -1.72 -5.97
CA HIS A 8 3.51 -1.80 -4.84
C HIS A 8 3.17 -3.26 -4.53
N THR A 9 2.60 -3.50 -3.35
CA THR A 9 2.01 -4.79 -3.01
C THR A 9 0.50 -4.67 -2.91
N ALA A 10 -0.22 -5.68 -3.42
CA ALA A 10 -1.67 -5.81 -3.27
C ALA A 10 -2.02 -7.10 -2.51
N SER A 11 -2.84 -6.98 -1.46
CA SER A 11 -3.22 -8.09 -0.60
C SER A 11 -4.73 -8.08 -0.31
N VAL A 12 -5.36 -9.26 -0.26
CA VAL A 12 -6.82 -9.39 -0.12
C VAL A 12 -7.20 -9.70 1.33
N PHE A 13 -8.05 -8.86 1.93
CA PHE A 13 -8.65 -9.12 3.24
C PHE A 13 -9.67 -10.26 3.19
N THR A 14 -9.94 -10.89 4.33
CA THR A 14 -10.95 -11.96 4.45
C THR A 14 -12.37 -11.52 4.08
N ASN A 15 -12.65 -10.21 4.08
CA ASN A 15 -13.92 -9.63 3.63
C ASN A 15 -13.93 -9.28 2.13
N GLY A 16 -12.93 -9.68 1.35
CA GLY A 16 -12.84 -9.47 -0.09
C GLY A 16 -12.29 -8.10 -0.52
N LYS A 17 -12.04 -7.16 0.40
CA LYS A 17 -11.42 -5.88 0.07
C LYS A 17 -9.94 -6.04 -0.27
N VAL A 18 -9.41 -5.24 -1.19
CA VAL A 18 -8.01 -5.32 -1.62
C VAL A 18 -7.25 -4.11 -1.10
N LEU A 19 -6.20 -4.36 -0.31
CA LEU A 19 -5.30 -3.33 0.17
C LEU A 19 -4.09 -3.23 -0.74
N VAL A 20 -3.87 -2.06 -1.34
CA VAL A 20 -2.66 -1.71 -2.08
C VAL A 20 -1.81 -0.80 -1.19
N THR A 21 -0.51 -1.10 -1.05
CA THR A 21 0.40 -0.33 -0.18
C THR A 21 1.73 -0.02 -0.87
N GLY A 22 2.26 1.17 -0.58
CA GLY A 22 3.58 1.62 -1.03
C GLY A 22 3.71 1.66 -2.55
N GLY A 23 4.88 1.31 -3.05
CA GLY A 23 5.25 1.47 -4.46
C GLY A 23 5.84 2.85 -4.73
N GLU A 24 6.08 3.15 -6.00
CA GLU A 24 6.60 4.44 -6.44
C GLU A 24 5.83 4.97 -7.65
N ASP A 25 5.79 6.29 -7.77
CA ASP A 25 5.24 7.02 -8.90
C ASP A 25 6.27 8.02 -9.46
N SER A 26 5.84 8.93 -10.33
CA SER A 26 6.72 9.95 -10.91
C SER A 26 7.35 10.89 -9.88
N ASP A 27 6.73 11.03 -8.72
CA ASP A 27 7.13 11.96 -7.67
C ASP A 27 8.00 11.27 -6.60
N GLY A 28 7.99 9.94 -6.57
CA GLY A 28 8.93 9.11 -5.81
C GLY A 28 8.26 7.95 -5.08
N ILE A 29 8.93 7.48 -4.02
CA ILE A 29 8.44 6.35 -3.23
C ILE A 29 7.24 6.81 -2.39
N LEU A 30 6.18 6.01 -2.41
CA LEU A 30 4.92 6.30 -1.74
C LEU A 30 4.89 5.73 -0.33
N ASN A 31 4.33 6.52 0.58
CA ASN A 31 3.89 6.11 1.92
C ASN A 31 2.35 6.05 2.01
N SER A 32 1.66 5.99 0.88
CA SER A 32 0.21 5.89 0.82
C SER A 32 -0.24 4.44 0.68
N ALA A 33 -1.45 4.17 1.16
CA ALA A 33 -2.18 2.95 0.87
C ALA A 33 -3.53 3.29 0.24
N GLU A 34 -4.07 2.36 -0.54
CA GLU A 34 -5.41 2.46 -1.11
C GLU A 34 -6.17 1.17 -0.85
N LEU A 35 -7.41 1.28 -0.36
CA LEU A 35 -8.31 0.17 -0.14
C LEU A 35 -9.37 0.14 -1.24
N TYR A 36 -9.42 -0.94 -2.00
CA TYR A 36 -10.48 -1.21 -2.96
C TYR A 36 -11.61 -2.01 -2.31
N ASP A 37 -12.84 -1.54 -2.50
CA ASP A 37 -14.06 -2.28 -2.19
C ASP A 37 -14.70 -2.81 -3.49
N PRO A 38 -14.60 -4.11 -3.78
CA PRO A 38 -15.20 -4.69 -4.99
C PRO A 38 -16.72 -4.62 -5.04
N SER A 39 -17.40 -4.48 -3.90
CA SER A 39 -18.87 -4.45 -3.86
C SER A 39 -19.45 -3.15 -4.42
N THR A 40 -18.68 -2.06 -4.28
CA THR A 40 -19.05 -0.72 -4.75
C THR A 40 -18.18 -0.26 -5.92
N GLY A 41 -17.09 -0.97 -6.22
CA GLY A 41 -16.10 -0.55 -7.21
C GLY A 41 -15.32 0.70 -6.79
N THR A 42 -15.35 1.07 -5.51
CA THR A 42 -14.76 2.32 -5.03
C THR A 42 -13.40 2.09 -4.38
N TRP A 43 -12.55 3.11 -4.48
CA TRP A 43 -11.27 3.17 -3.81
C TRP A 43 -11.35 4.16 -2.64
N ILE A 44 -10.60 3.89 -1.58
CA ILE A 44 -10.42 4.79 -0.44
C ILE A 44 -8.92 4.91 -0.22
N SER A 45 -8.38 6.11 -0.39
CA SER A 45 -6.98 6.39 -0.06
C SER A 45 -6.83 6.60 1.44
N ASP A 46 -5.78 6.03 2.02
CA ASP A 46 -5.50 6.11 3.45
C ASP A 46 -3.99 6.34 3.66
N ASP A 47 -3.63 7.40 4.38
CA ASP A 47 -2.25 7.76 4.71
C ASP A 47 -1.74 6.97 5.93
N ILE A 48 -1.92 5.65 5.89
CA ILE A 48 -1.64 4.75 7.01
C ILE A 48 -0.17 4.32 7.11
N MET A 49 0.64 4.48 6.06
CA MET A 49 2.06 4.09 6.14
C MET A 49 2.90 5.24 6.67
N LYS A 50 3.57 5.00 7.80
CA LYS A 50 4.51 5.96 8.40
C LYS A 50 5.80 6.15 7.60
N SER A 51 6.05 5.28 6.64
CA SER A 51 7.31 5.25 5.89
C SER A 51 7.02 4.88 4.45
N GLN A 52 7.73 5.54 3.54
CA GLN A 52 7.75 5.22 2.12
C GLN A 52 8.39 3.84 1.90
N ARG A 53 7.82 3.01 1.02
CA ARG A 53 8.35 1.67 0.74
C ARG A 53 8.12 1.25 -0.71
N VAL A 54 9.17 0.70 -1.34
CA VAL A 54 9.07 -0.12 -2.57
C VAL A 54 9.61 -1.51 -2.32
N SER A 55 9.19 -2.48 -3.15
CA SER A 55 9.64 -3.88 -3.09
C SER A 55 9.50 -4.50 -1.69
N HIS A 56 8.51 -4.06 -0.91
CA HIS A 56 8.20 -4.62 0.41
C HIS A 56 7.27 -5.83 0.30
N THR A 57 6.92 -6.40 1.45
CA THR A 57 5.88 -7.43 1.57
C THR A 57 4.74 -6.95 2.45
N ALA A 58 3.50 -7.31 2.12
CA ALA A 58 2.31 -7.00 2.91
C ALA A 58 1.50 -8.27 3.20
N SER A 59 1.43 -8.65 4.48
CA SER A 59 0.66 -9.80 4.96
C SER A 59 -0.61 -9.35 5.68
N ILE A 60 -1.75 -9.92 5.31
CA ILE A 60 -3.01 -9.62 5.98
C ILE A 60 -3.06 -10.31 7.34
N LEU A 61 -3.48 -9.56 8.35
CA LEU A 61 -3.77 -10.03 9.70
C LEU A 61 -5.29 -10.07 9.93
N THR A 62 -5.70 -10.70 11.03
CA THR A 62 -7.08 -10.62 11.51
C THR A 62 -7.47 -9.19 11.87
N ASN A 63 -8.77 -8.91 11.91
CA ASN A 63 -9.34 -7.61 12.32
C ASN A 63 -8.95 -6.42 11.42
N ARG A 64 -8.92 -6.62 10.09
CA ARG A 64 -8.67 -5.56 9.08
C ARG A 64 -7.31 -4.87 9.23
N LYS A 65 -6.31 -5.59 9.73
CA LYS A 65 -4.94 -5.10 9.84
C LYS A 65 -4.06 -5.76 8.79
N ALA A 66 -3.01 -5.06 8.39
CA ALA A 66 -1.96 -5.60 7.55
C ALA A 66 -0.59 -5.34 8.20
N LEU A 67 0.31 -6.31 8.09
CA LEU A 67 1.70 -6.17 8.45
C LEU A 67 2.51 -5.90 7.17
N VAL A 68 3.12 -4.72 7.10
CA VAL A 68 4.00 -4.32 5.99
C VAL A 68 5.44 -4.36 6.47
N THR A 69 6.29 -5.18 5.85
CA THR A 69 7.69 -5.37 6.27
C THR A 69 8.67 -5.38 5.10
N GLY A 70 9.93 -5.05 5.40
CA GLY A 70 10.99 -4.96 4.40
C GLY A 70 10.79 -3.78 3.45
N GLY A 71 11.33 -3.95 2.24
CA GLY A 71 11.35 -2.93 1.20
C GLY A 71 12.48 -1.92 1.36
N TRP A 72 12.73 -1.20 0.28
CA TRP A 72 13.69 -0.11 0.24
C TRP A 72 13.02 1.19 0.61
N LEU A 73 13.71 2.00 1.41
CA LEU A 73 13.34 3.37 1.72
C LEU A 73 14.34 4.27 1.00
N ASN A 74 13.86 5.33 0.34
CA ASN A 74 14.76 6.35 -0.18
C ASN A 74 15.22 7.19 1.04
N ILE A 75 16.30 6.74 1.69
CA ILE A 75 17.05 7.62 2.58
C ILE A 75 17.96 8.42 1.66
N SER A 76 17.53 9.61 1.28
CA SER A 76 18.51 10.63 0.88
C SER A 76 19.38 10.86 2.10
N MET A 77 20.61 10.34 2.06
CA MET A 77 21.63 10.72 3.04
C MET A 77 21.90 12.22 2.83
N VAL A 78 21.46 13.04 3.76
CA VAL A 78 21.99 14.39 4.00
C VAL A 78 22.56 14.45 5.40
#